data_AF-A0A5C3QDP1-F1
#
_entry.id   AF-A0A5C3QDP1-F1
#
_cell.length_a   1.000
_cell.length_b   1.000
_cell.length_c   1.000
_cell.angle_alpha   90.00
_cell.angle_beta   90.00
_cell.angle_gamma   90.00
#
_symmetry.space_group_name_H-M   'P 1'
#
loop_
_entity.id
_entity.type
_entity.pdbx_description
1 polymer ?
#
loop_
_entity_poly.entity_id
_entity_poly.type
_entity_poly.pdbx_seq_one_letter_code
_entity_poly.pdbx_strand_id
1 'polypeptide(L)'
;MVEQLQRSGAVSFYGVPSTWDIFPTASPVFPFLQTLAYAQTSSYDPKRHFPRLFQDTPLLESLAFSDIAPAPSFPPSWKTITTLNMSYCRITAMGLVDLLRFTEKLEKLTTHRLQFPNEDQDDPPLHETPIVRPALLSHLTQLHVMFSWPPTYEDSDEASADEKVLQSALPHIRCPNLTTICISAPSRRDLDIEAVRTCILSSDNPSSILSIVFAELGDKALAEPIINLLSKLPRLEFISIGVKEDRHVDYNLVVDALRWPQHHETLEGVGLCPGLRSMKLSRCRVDSTSLHDMIMSRTAQSGLRHVVLEDMMFTDKPLDPFVDHLE
;
A
#
# COMPACT_ATOMS: atom_id res chain seq x y z
N MET A 1 32.08 11.38 13.49
CA MET A 1 30.68 11.05 13.10
C MET A 1 29.79 12.28 13.11
N VAL A 2 29.56 12.94 14.26
CA VAL A 2 28.67 14.13 14.34
C VAL A 2 29.07 15.25 13.36
N GLU A 3 30.36 15.56 13.21
CA GLU A 3 30.83 16.58 12.24
C GLU A 3 30.56 16.21 10.78
N GLN A 4 30.56 14.92 10.45
CA GLN A 4 30.20 14.46 9.10
C GLN A 4 28.70 14.62 8.88
N LEU A 5 27.87 14.26 9.88
CA LEU A 5 26.42 14.46 9.82
C LEU A 5 26.03 15.93 9.69
N GLN A 6 26.79 16.84 10.32
CA GLN A 6 26.59 18.28 10.19
C GLN A 6 26.81 18.84 8.78
N ARG A 7 27.39 18.06 7.85
CA ARG A 7 27.63 18.47 6.46
C ARG A 7 26.91 17.61 5.43
N SER A 8 26.24 16.55 5.86
CA SER A 8 25.58 15.59 4.97
C SER A 8 24.15 16.02 4.67
N GLY A 9 23.77 15.99 3.39
CA GLY A 9 22.39 16.17 2.95
C GLY A 9 21.53 14.91 3.07
N ALA A 10 22.17 13.73 3.02
CA ALA A 10 21.50 12.44 3.13
C ALA A 10 22.33 11.50 3.99
N VAL A 11 21.65 10.77 4.89
CA VAL A 11 22.30 9.81 5.78
C VAL A 11 21.43 8.57 5.93
N SER A 12 22.06 7.40 5.85
CA SER A 12 21.43 6.12 6.14
C SER A 12 22.17 5.40 7.26
N PHE A 13 21.43 4.92 8.26
CA PHE A 13 21.97 4.14 9.36
C PHE A 13 21.35 2.75 9.37
N TYR A 14 22.21 1.73 9.42
CA TYR A 14 21.82 0.32 9.51
C TYR A 14 22.58 -0.31 10.68
N GLY A 15 21.87 -1.05 11.54
CA GLY A 15 22.49 -1.80 12.64
C GLY A 15 23.04 -0.91 13.74
N VAL A 16 22.29 0.14 14.06
CA VAL A 16 22.69 1.12 15.05
C VAL A 16 22.76 0.50 16.45
N PRO A 17 23.86 0.71 17.20
CA PRO A 17 23.98 0.24 18.57
C PRO A 17 22.85 0.76 19.46
N SER A 18 22.43 -0.05 20.42
CA SER A 18 21.44 0.31 21.46
C SER A 18 21.79 1.55 22.28
N THR A 19 23.05 1.98 22.22
CA THR A 19 23.64 3.02 23.07
C THR A 19 23.48 4.44 22.53
N TRP A 20 22.60 4.67 21.56
CA TRP A 20 22.34 6.02 21.03
C TRP A 20 21.57 6.93 22.02
N ASP A 21 21.16 6.41 23.18
CA ASP A 21 20.68 7.22 24.31
C ASP A 21 21.82 7.96 25.06
N ILE A 22 23.09 7.77 24.67
CA ILE A 22 24.27 8.37 25.33
C ILE A 22 24.60 9.77 24.78
N PHE A 23 23.86 10.29 23.80
CA PHE A 23 24.10 11.64 23.30
C PHE A 23 23.74 12.72 24.34
N PRO A 24 24.47 13.85 24.36
CA PRO A 24 24.38 14.87 25.40
C PRO A 24 22.97 15.47 25.53
N THR A 25 22.70 16.09 26.68
CA THR A 25 21.39 16.67 27.06
C THR A 25 20.81 17.68 26.06
N ALA A 26 21.64 18.21 25.15
CA ALA A 26 21.21 19.04 24.04
C ALA A 26 21.28 18.26 22.71
N SER A 27 20.15 18.15 22.03
CA SER A 27 20.05 17.54 20.70
C SER A 27 20.83 18.39 19.68
N PRO A 28 21.79 17.80 18.95
CA PRO A 28 22.51 18.51 17.89
C PRO A 28 21.57 18.84 16.73
N VAL A 29 21.74 20.02 16.15
CA VAL A 29 21.04 20.44 14.94
C VAL A 29 21.84 20.00 13.72
N PHE A 30 21.17 19.38 12.75
CA PHE A 30 21.76 19.02 11.45
C PHE A 30 21.17 19.93 10.36
N PRO A 31 21.79 21.11 10.11
CA PRO A 31 21.16 22.17 9.33
C PRO A 31 21.05 21.86 7.82
N PHE A 32 21.70 20.80 7.32
CA PHE A 32 21.66 20.43 5.90
C PHE A 32 21.00 19.08 5.65
N LEU A 33 20.65 18.32 6.69
CA LEU A 33 20.13 16.97 6.54
C LEU A 33 18.69 17.01 6.01
N GLN A 34 18.50 16.54 4.78
CA GLN A 34 17.22 16.48 4.08
C GLN A 34 16.64 15.06 4.02
N THR A 35 17.51 14.05 3.93
CA THR A 35 17.11 12.64 3.83
C THR A 35 17.71 11.84 4.96
N LEU A 36 16.87 11.17 5.72
CA LEU A 36 17.28 10.28 6.80
C LEU A 36 16.64 8.91 6.62
N ALA A 37 17.46 7.86 6.49
CA ALA A 37 17.03 6.48 6.59
C ALA A 37 17.60 5.85 7.86
N TYR A 38 16.75 5.25 8.68
CA TYR A 38 17.14 4.62 9.93
C TYR A 38 16.55 3.22 10.04
N ALA A 39 17.39 2.20 10.05
CA ALA A 39 16.96 0.81 10.19
C ALA A 39 17.73 0.12 11.31
N GLN A 40 16.99 -0.57 12.17
CA GLN A 40 17.58 -1.38 13.23
C GLN A 40 17.74 -2.83 12.74
N THR A 41 18.95 -3.40 12.86
CA THR A 41 19.24 -4.75 12.37
C THR A 41 19.52 -5.77 13.48
N SER A 42 19.55 -5.36 14.75
CA SER A 42 19.99 -6.23 15.85
C SER A 42 19.12 -6.08 17.11
N SER A 43 18.68 -7.24 17.63
CA SER A 43 17.87 -7.50 18.83
C SER A 43 16.52 -6.79 18.88
N TYR A 44 15.46 -7.59 18.83
CA TYR A 44 14.07 -7.22 19.11
C TYR A 44 14.00 -6.52 20.47
N ASP A 45 13.85 -5.20 20.47
CA ASP A 45 13.69 -4.40 21.68
C ASP A 45 12.47 -3.48 21.51
N PRO A 46 11.32 -3.83 22.12
CA PRO A 46 10.06 -3.09 21.95
C PRO A 46 10.13 -1.66 22.46
N LYS A 47 11.12 -1.32 23.29
CA LYS A 47 11.24 0.00 23.90
C LYS A 47 12.04 0.99 23.06
N ARG A 48 12.53 0.56 21.89
CA ARG A 48 13.32 1.45 21.04
C ARG A 48 12.45 2.34 20.20
N HIS A 49 12.62 3.63 20.49
CA HIS A 49 12.01 4.71 19.75
C HIS A 49 12.98 5.28 18.72
N PHE A 50 12.43 6.04 17.78
CA PHE A 50 13.22 6.87 16.89
C PHE A 50 14.23 7.73 17.69
N PRO A 51 15.52 7.79 17.29
CA PRO A 51 16.54 8.48 18.08
C PRO A 51 16.24 9.96 18.30
N ARG A 52 16.38 10.41 19.56
CA ARG A 52 16.19 11.83 19.89
C ARG A 52 17.18 12.76 19.19
N LEU A 53 18.31 12.21 18.75
CA LEU A 53 19.38 12.91 18.05
C LEU A 53 18.88 13.72 16.85
N PHE A 54 17.87 13.23 16.12
CA PHE A 54 17.40 13.88 14.88
C PHE A 54 16.15 14.75 15.06
N GLN A 55 15.71 14.97 16.30
CA GLN A 55 14.48 15.73 16.58
C GLN A 55 14.56 17.17 16.05
N ASP A 56 15.73 17.79 16.11
CA ASP A 56 15.95 19.18 15.71
C ASP A 56 16.63 19.29 14.33
N THR A 57 16.06 18.60 13.33
CA THR A 57 16.52 18.63 11.94
C THR A 57 15.55 19.42 11.05
N PRO A 58 15.67 20.76 10.97
CA PRO A 58 14.61 21.61 10.40
C PRO A 58 14.41 21.47 8.88
N LEU A 59 15.38 20.90 8.16
CA LEU A 59 15.30 20.70 6.70
C LEU A 59 14.95 19.26 6.32
N LEU A 60 14.50 18.43 7.26
CA LEU A 60 14.18 17.04 6.97
C LEU A 60 12.93 16.95 6.07
N GLU A 61 13.12 16.44 4.86
CA GLU A 61 12.08 16.30 3.83
C GLU A 61 11.72 14.82 3.59
N SER A 62 12.72 13.93 3.64
CA SER A 62 12.54 12.50 3.45
C SER A 62 12.96 11.73 4.69
N LEU A 63 12.03 10.97 5.24
CA LEU A 63 12.24 10.13 6.41
C LEU A 63 11.86 8.68 6.08
N ALA A 64 12.83 7.78 6.22
CA ALA A 64 12.59 6.35 6.17
C ALA A 64 12.99 5.74 7.51
N PHE A 65 12.13 4.92 8.10
CA PHE A 65 12.52 4.13 9.25
C PHE A 65 11.99 2.70 9.22
N SER A 66 12.81 1.80 9.75
CA SER A 66 12.54 0.36 9.82
C SER A 66 12.75 -0.19 11.22
N ASP A 67 11.86 -1.10 11.64
CA ASP A 67 12.01 -1.88 12.89
C ASP A 67 12.06 -1.01 14.16
N ILE A 68 11.28 0.07 14.19
CA ILE A 68 11.18 0.97 15.35
C ILE A 68 9.73 1.27 15.74
N ALA A 69 9.53 1.60 17.01
CA ALA A 69 8.32 2.26 17.46
C ALA A 69 8.47 3.78 17.27
N PRO A 70 7.49 4.49 16.67
CA PRO A 70 7.49 5.94 16.71
C PRO A 70 7.50 6.44 18.16
N ALA A 71 8.10 7.60 18.39
CA ALA A 71 8.02 8.24 19.69
C ALA A 71 6.57 8.67 19.97
N PRO A 72 6.12 8.70 21.24
CA PRO A 72 4.77 9.16 21.60
C PRO A 72 4.51 10.63 21.28
N SER A 73 5.58 11.41 21.03
CA SER A 73 5.49 12.79 20.54
C SER A 73 6.36 12.96 19.30
N PHE A 74 5.78 13.53 18.25
CA PHE A 74 6.47 13.76 16.99
C PHE A 74 7.27 15.08 17.05
N PRO A 75 8.54 15.10 16.60
CA PRO A 75 9.35 16.30 16.61
C PRO A 75 8.77 17.39 15.69
N PRO A 76 8.77 18.68 16.06
CA PRO A 76 8.27 19.78 15.22
C PRO A 76 8.82 19.81 13.79
N SER A 77 10.07 19.36 13.60
CA SER A 77 10.73 19.22 12.30
C SER A 77 9.98 18.29 11.34
N TRP A 78 9.23 17.30 11.83
CA TRP A 78 8.54 16.34 10.96
C TRP A 78 7.39 16.97 10.14
N LYS A 79 6.97 18.20 10.47
CA LYS A 79 5.97 18.94 9.68
C LYS A 79 6.45 19.29 8.26
N THR A 80 7.76 19.24 8.00
CA THR A 80 8.34 19.50 6.67
C THR A 80 8.49 18.24 5.83
N ILE A 81 8.21 17.06 6.37
CA ILE A 81 8.37 15.79 5.66
C ILE A 81 7.39 15.73 4.49
N THR A 82 7.94 15.51 3.30
CA THR A 82 7.21 15.28 2.05
C THR A 82 7.22 13.80 1.66
N THR A 83 8.21 13.03 2.12
CA THR A 83 8.31 11.59 1.86
C THR A 83 8.51 10.81 3.15
N LEU A 84 7.56 9.93 3.47
CA LEU A 84 7.61 9.04 4.64
C LEU A 84 7.60 7.58 4.21
N ASN A 85 8.62 6.83 4.61
CA ASN A 85 8.68 5.38 4.43
C ASN A 85 8.79 4.68 5.80
N MET A 86 7.81 3.85 6.11
CA MET A 86 7.74 3.09 7.34
C MET A 86 7.75 1.60 7.01
N SER A 87 8.76 0.87 7.47
CA SER A 87 8.88 -0.56 7.26
C SER A 87 8.96 -1.31 8.59
N TYR A 88 8.25 -2.41 8.79
CA TYR A 88 8.39 -3.23 10.01
C TYR A 88 8.19 -2.44 11.33
N CYS A 89 7.39 -1.37 11.29
CA CYS A 89 7.24 -0.45 12.42
C CYS A 89 6.13 -0.89 13.37
N ARG A 90 6.32 -0.67 14.67
CA ARG A 90 5.30 -0.94 15.69
C ARG A 90 4.50 0.31 15.98
N ILE A 91 3.26 0.33 15.53
CA ILE A 91 2.41 1.52 15.63
C ILE A 91 0.95 1.09 15.72
N THR A 92 0.20 1.72 16.61
CA THR A 92 -1.25 1.52 16.65
C THR A 92 -1.90 2.25 15.47
N ALA A 93 -3.13 1.88 15.10
CA ALA A 93 -3.85 2.58 14.04
C ALA A 93 -4.01 4.08 14.35
N MET A 94 -4.33 4.41 15.61
CA MET A 94 -4.41 5.80 16.09
C MET A 94 -3.05 6.50 16.02
N GLY A 95 -1.96 5.83 16.44
CA GLY A 95 -0.61 6.39 16.35
C GLY A 95 -0.21 6.71 14.91
N LEU A 96 -0.60 5.87 13.94
CA LEU A 96 -0.39 6.13 12.52
C LEU A 96 -1.19 7.33 12.05
N VAL A 97 -2.48 7.41 12.39
CA VAL A 97 -3.32 8.55 12.03
C VAL A 97 -2.77 9.85 12.63
N ASP A 98 -2.33 9.85 13.89
CA ASP A 98 -1.75 11.03 14.53
C ASP A 98 -0.41 11.44 13.92
N LEU A 99 0.43 10.47 13.54
CA LEU A 99 1.67 10.74 12.78
C LEU A 99 1.35 11.43 11.46
N LEU A 100 0.39 10.90 10.70
CA LEU A 100 -0.02 11.44 9.42
C LEU A 100 -0.67 12.83 9.54
N ARG A 101 -1.44 13.07 10.61
CA ARG A 101 -1.97 14.41 10.93
C ARG A 101 -0.85 15.42 11.19
N PHE A 102 0.28 14.96 11.71
CA PHE A 102 1.41 15.82 12.00
C PHE A 102 2.23 16.15 10.75
N THR A 103 2.28 15.23 9.77
CA THR A 103 3.02 15.38 8.50
C THR A 103 2.14 15.98 7.40
N GLU A 104 1.60 17.18 7.63
CA GLU A 104 0.60 17.81 6.73
C GLU A 104 1.09 18.04 5.28
N LYS A 105 2.40 18.16 5.07
CA LYS A 105 3.04 18.36 3.75
C LYS A 105 3.38 17.06 3.01
N LEU A 106 2.94 15.91 3.52
CA LEU A 106 3.31 14.62 2.97
C LEU A 106 2.79 14.44 1.53
N GLU A 107 3.70 14.20 0.60
CA GLU A 107 3.43 13.96 -0.82
C GLU A 107 3.45 12.47 -1.17
N LYS A 108 4.32 11.71 -0.48
CA LYS A 108 4.51 10.28 -0.67
C LYS A 108 4.53 9.53 0.66
N LEU A 109 3.65 8.54 0.78
CA LEU A 109 3.60 7.61 1.91
C LEU A 109 3.88 6.19 1.41
N THR A 110 4.84 5.53 2.03
CA THR A 110 5.10 4.10 1.87
C THR A 110 5.03 3.42 3.22
N THR A 111 4.13 2.46 3.37
CA THR A 111 4.00 1.64 4.58
C THR A 111 4.20 0.18 4.20
N HIS A 112 5.10 -0.48 4.91
CA HIS A 112 5.44 -1.87 4.69
C HIS A 112 5.37 -2.59 6.02
N ARG A 113 4.42 -3.55 6.15
CA ARG A 113 4.40 -4.47 7.30
C ARG A 113 4.38 -3.74 8.64
N LEU A 114 3.37 -2.91 8.86
CA LEU A 114 3.15 -2.29 10.18
C LEU A 114 2.63 -3.34 11.15
N GLN A 115 3.13 -3.33 12.38
CA GLN A 115 2.72 -4.23 13.45
C GLN A 115 2.01 -3.43 14.53
N PHE A 116 1.01 -4.02 15.16
CA PHE A 116 0.57 -3.53 16.45
C PHE A 116 1.72 -3.67 17.46
N PRO A 117 1.90 -2.74 18.41
CA PRO A 117 2.87 -2.94 19.47
C PRO A 117 2.41 -4.12 20.32
N ASN A 118 3.06 -5.29 20.21
CA ASN A 118 2.79 -6.42 21.10
C ASN A 118 3.01 -5.94 22.53
N GLU A 119 1.93 -5.82 23.27
CA GLU A 119 1.99 -5.79 24.72
C GLU A 119 2.53 -7.15 25.14
N ASP A 120 3.50 -7.16 26.06
CA ASP A 120 3.91 -8.42 26.67
C ASP A 120 2.63 -9.13 27.15
N GLN A 121 2.50 -10.46 26.96
CA GLN A 121 1.26 -11.24 27.17
C GLN A 121 0.58 -11.04 28.55
N ASP A 122 1.25 -10.37 29.48
CA ASP A 122 0.79 -10.05 30.82
C ASP A 122 0.02 -8.72 30.94
N ASP A 123 0.07 -7.84 29.93
CA ASP A 123 -0.69 -6.58 29.93
C ASP A 123 -2.10 -6.80 29.35
N PRO A 124 -3.15 -6.28 30.02
CA PRO A 124 -4.52 -6.42 29.54
C PRO A 124 -4.64 -5.73 28.18
N PRO A 125 -5.38 -6.32 27.21
CA PRO A 125 -5.47 -5.78 25.87
C PRO A 125 -5.89 -4.32 25.93
N LEU A 126 -5.02 -3.42 25.47
CA LEU A 126 -5.35 -2.01 25.34
C LEU A 126 -6.65 -1.91 24.55
N HIS A 127 -7.70 -1.45 25.23
CA HIS A 127 -8.90 -1.03 24.54
C HIS A 127 -8.50 0.07 23.56
N GLU A 128 -8.52 -0.25 22.27
CA GLU A 128 -8.22 0.73 21.23
C GLU A 128 -9.14 1.93 21.42
N THR A 129 -8.53 3.07 21.70
CA THR A 129 -9.30 4.31 21.78
C THR A 129 -9.81 4.62 20.38
N PRO A 130 -11.11 4.88 20.21
CA PRO A 130 -11.67 5.12 18.89
C PRO A 130 -11.00 6.32 18.22
N ILE A 131 -10.72 6.21 16.92
CA ILE A 131 -10.11 7.29 16.15
C ILE A 131 -11.16 8.39 15.93
N VAL A 132 -11.08 9.47 16.72
CA VAL A 132 -12.07 10.57 16.70
C VAL A 132 -11.79 11.56 15.57
N ARG A 133 -10.53 11.73 15.15
CA ARG A 133 -10.11 12.76 14.20
C ARG A 133 -9.38 12.14 13.01
N PRO A 134 -9.94 12.22 11.79
CA PRO A 134 -9.25 11.70 10.61
C PRO A 134 -8.01 12.54 10.25
N ALA A 135 -7.06 11.92 9.55
CA ALA A 135 -5.95 12.60 8.91
C ALA A 135 -6.38 13.18 7.56
N LEU A 136 -6.12 14.47 7.31
CA LEU A 136 -6.31 15.08 6.00
C LEU A 136 -4.94 15.34 5.38
N LEU A 137 -4.61 14.59 4.33
CA LEU A 137 -3.34 14.66 3.62
C LEU A 137 -3.56 15.31 2.26
N SER A 138 -3.70 16.64 2.25
CA SER A 138 -3.99 17.40 1.02
C SER A 138 -2.87 17.40 -0.01
N HIS A 139 -1.63 17.10 0.39
CA HIS A 139 -0.49 17.05 -0.53
C HIS A 139 -0.17 15.64 -1.03
N LEU A 140 -0.81 14.61 -0.47
CA LEU A 140 -0.47 13.23 -0.77
C LEU A 140 -0.91 12.86 -2.19
N THR A 141 0.06 12.55 -3.04
CA THR A 141 -0.14 12.12 -4.43
C THR A 141 0.16 10.64 -4.64
N GLN A 142 1.01 10.05 -3.79
CA GLN A 142 1.44 8.66 -3.88
C GLN A 142 1.24 7.92 -2.56
N LEU A 143 0.50 6.82 -2.62
CA LEU A 143 0.29 5.91 -1.50
C LEU A 143 0.75 4.50 -1.88
N HIS A 144 1.69 3.95 -1.12
CA HIS A 144 2.08 2.55 -1.22
C HIS A 144 1.83 1.84 0.10
N VAL A 145 0.93 0.87 0.08
CA VAL A 145 0.61 0.02 1.22
C VAL A 145 1.01 -1.42 0.92
N MET A 146 1.71 -2.05 1.85
CA MET A 146 2.03 -3.48 1.81
C MET A 146 1.55 -4.14 3.10
N PHE A 147 0.57 -5.02 2.96
CA PHE A 147 -0.18 -5.61 4.07
C PHE A 147 0.51 -6.83 4.67
N SER A 148 0.78 -7.87 3.87
CA SER A 148 1.17 -9.16 4.44
C SER A 148 2.65 -9.29 4.81
N TRP A 149 2.83 -10.09 5.86
CA TRP A 149 4.08 -10.74 6.21
C TRP A 149 4.26 -11.99 5.35
N PRO A 150 5.50 -12.47 5.13
CA PRO A 150 5.66 -13.80 4.55
C PRO A 150 4.92 -14.77 5.48
N PRO A 151 4.16 -15.75 4.95
CA PRO A 151 3.55 -16.75 5.81
C PRO A 151 4.67 -17.34 6.67
N THR A 152 4.59 -17.11 7.98
CA THR A 152 5.48 -17.76 8.93
C THR A 152 5.23 -19.26 8.82
N TYR A 153 6.29 -20.05 8.97
CA TYR A 153 6.38 -21.46 8.59
C TYR A 153 5.39 -22.44 9.27
N GLU A 154 4.38 -21.95 9.97
CA GLU A 154 3.41 -22.77 10.69
C GLU A 154 2.00 -22.28 10.36
N ASP A 155 1.13 -23.21 10.00
CA ASP A 155 -0.30 -23.06 9.68
C ASP A 155 -1.14 -22.48 10.85
N SER A 156 -0.69 -21.42 11.52
CA SER A 156 -1.53 -20.67 12.44
C SER A 156 -2.54 -19.89 11.61
N ASP A 157 -3.69 -20.51 11.38
CA ASP A 157 -4.83 -19.97 10.63
C ASP A 157 -5.41 -18.66 11.20
N GLU A 158 -4.92 -18.21 12.36
CA GLU A 158 -5.27 -16.93 12.96
C GLU A 158 -4.25 -15.86 12.53
N ALA A 159 -4.66 -15.00 11.60
CA ALA A 159 -4.03 -13.69 11.44
C ALA A 159 -4.01 -13.03 12.83
N SER A 160 -2.82 -12.82 13.36
CA SER A 160 -2.65 -12.21 14.67
C SER A 160 -3.36 -10.85 14.67
N ALA A 161 -3.97 -10.46 15.79
CA ALA A 161 -4.58 -9.13 15.92
C ALA A 161 -3.61 -7.99 15.54
N ASP A 162 -2.30 -8.29 15.61
CA ASP A 162 -1.16 -7.45 15.26
C ASP A 162 -1.11 -7.02 13.79
N GLU A 163 -1.86 -7.67 12.88
CA GLU A 163 -1.80 -7.44 11.43
C GLU A 163 -2.81 -6.40 10.91
N LYS A 164 -3.67 -5.84 11.78
CA LYS A 164 -4.82 -5.01 11.36
C LYS A 164 -4.60 -3.49 11.42
N VAL A 165 -3.37 -3.03 11.68
CA VAL A 165 -3.06 -1.59 11.82
C VAL A 165 -3.52 -0.79 10.61
N LEU A 166 -3.17 -1.24 9.39
CA LEU A 166 -3.54 -0.55 8.16
C LEU A 166 -5.05 -0.61 7.90
N GLN A 167 -5.69 -1.74 8.18
CA GLN A 167 -7.15 -1.89 8.01
C GLN A 167 -7.92 -0.92 8.90
N SER A 168 -7.49 -0.77 10.16
CA SER A 168 -8.10 0.16 11.11
C SER A 168 -7.75 1.61 10.81
N ALA A 169 -6.55 1.91 10.31
CA ALA A 169 -6.12 3.30 10.07
C ALA A 169 -6.63 3.89 8.75
N LEU A 170 -6.59 3.14 7.66
CA LEU A 170 -6.89 3.63 6.30
C LEU A 170 -8.27 4.31 6.17
N PRO A 171 -9.37 3.80 6.75
CA PRO A 171 -10.67 4.47 6.73
C PRO A 171 -10.66 5.90 7.31
N HIS A 172 -9.70 6.20 8.18
CA HIS A 172 -9.55 7.49 8.86
C HIS A 172 -8.52 8.42 8.19
N ILE A 173 -8.00 8.05 7.02
CA ILE A 173 -7.07 8.88 6.25
C ILE A 173 -7.80 9.39 5.01
N ARG A 174 -7.73 10.69 4.75
CA ARG A 174 -8.33 11.37 3.59
C ARG A 174 -7.23 11.97 2.72
N CYS A 175 -7.25 11.63 1.44
CA CYS A 175 -6.20 11.95 0.47
C CYS A 175 -6.81 12.57 -0.80
N PRO A 176 -7.31 13.82 -0.77
CA PRO A 176 -8.11 14.38 -1.88
C PRO A 176 -7.34 14.55 -3.21
N ASN A 177 -6.02 14.52 -3.18
CA ASN A 177 -5.14 14.69 -4.35
C ASN A 177 -4.36 13.42 -4.72
N LEU A 178 -4.81 12.26 -4.23
CA LEU A 178 -4.14 10.99 -4.47
C LEU A 178 -4.26 10.58 -5.94
N THR A 179 -3.12 10.42 -6.63
CA THR A 179 -3.08 10.07 -8.06
C THR A 179 -2.60 8.65 -8.31
N THR A 180 -1.76 8.12 -7.42
CA THR A 180 -1.09 6.82 -7.59
C THR A 180 -1.21 5.98 -6.33
N ILE A 181 -1.67 4.74 -6.51
CA ILE A 181 -1.82 3.78 -5.43
C ILE A 181 -1.08 2.49 -5.78
N CYS A 182 -0.28 1.99 -4.85
CA CYS A 182 0.32 0.67 -4.92
C CYS A 182 -0.16 -0.16 -3.72
N ILE A 183 -0.75 -1.31 -4.00
CA ILE A 183 -1.30 -2.27 -3.05
C ILE A 183 -0.49 -3.55 -3.20
N SER A 184 0.32 -3.88 -2.21
CA SER A 184 1.21 -5.04 -2.22
C SER A 184 0.76 -6.09 -1.23
N ALA A 185 0.76 -7.34 -1.69
CA ALA A 185 0.47 -8.54 -0.91
C ALA A 185 -0.80 -8.45 -0.04
N PRO A 186 -1.96 -8.00 -0.57
CA PRO A 186 -3.22 -7.97 0.16
C PRO A 186 -3.75 -9.38 0.45
N SER A 187 -4.44 -9.52 1.58
CA SER A 187 -5.15 -10.72 2.00
C SER A 187 -6.66 -10.58 1.79
N ARG A 188 -7.31 -11.67 1.36
CA ARG A 188 -8.77 -11.72 1.25
C ARG A 188 -9.42 -11.78 2.64
N ARG A 189 -8.78 -12.49 3.58
CA ARG A 189 -9.32 -12.72 4.93
C ARG A 189 -9.48 -11.41 5.69
N ASP A 190 -8.57 -10.48 5.44
CA ASP A 190 -8.43 -9.28 6.26
C ASP A 190 -8.99 -8.02 5.61
N LEU A 191 -9.72 -8.16 4.50
CA LEU A 191 -10.44 -7.06 3.84
C LEU A 191 -9.54 -5.87 3.44
N ASP A 192 -8.26 -6.14 3.16
CA ASP A 192 -7.24 -5.10 2.88
C ASP A 192 -7.64 -4.16 1.74
N ILE A 193 -8.16 -4.73 0.65
CA ILE A 193 -8.61 -3.96 -0.51
C ILE A 193 -9.82 -3.08 -0.16
N GLU A 194 -10.69 -3.53 0.76
CA GLU A 194 -11.83 -2.75 1.22
C GLU A 194 -11.40 -1.59 2.11
N ALA A 195 -10.36 -1.77 2.94
CA ALA A 195 -9.76 -0.68 3.72
C ALA A 195 -9.19 0.42 2.82
N VAL A 196 -8.46 0.03 1.76
CA VAL A 196 -7.97 0.98 0.73
C VAL A 196 -9.13 1.65 0.00
N ARG A 197 -10.16 0.89 -0.39
CA ARG A 197 -11.36 1.44 -1.01
C ARG A 197 -12.05 2.47 -0.12
N THR A 198 -12.14 2.20 1.19
CA THR A 198 -12.76 3.12 2.15
C THR A 198 -11.95 4.41 2.29
N CYS A 199 -10.61 4.33 2.33
CA CYS A 199 -9.71 5.49 2.29
C CYS A 199 -9.92 6.35 1.03
N ILE A 200 -10.07 5.71 -0.13
CA ILE A 200 -10.32 6.42 -1.40
C ILE A 200 -11.68 7.09 -1.40
N LEU A 201 -12.73 6.39 -0.96
CA LEU A 201 -14.10 6.90 -0.96
C LEU A 201 -14.35 7.95 0.12
N SER A 202 -13.60 7.91 1.23
CA SER A 202 -13.64 8.92 2.28
C SER A 202 -12.92 10.21 1.89
N SER A 203 -12.11 10.15 0.82
CA SER A 203 -11.48 11.32 0.21
C SER A 203 -12.51 12.02 -0.68
N ASP A 204 -12.66 13.34 -0.54
CA ASP A 204 -13.72 14.11 -1.23
C ASP A 204 -13.64 14.08 -2.78
N ASN A 205 -12.61 13.43 -3.35
CA ASN A 205 -12.37 13.31 -4.78
C ASN A 205 -11.73 11.96 -5.17
N PRO A 206 -12.46 10.83 -5.14
CA PRO A 206 -11.92 9.53 -5.57
C PRO A 206 -11.53 9.50 -7.05
N SER A 207 -12.00 10.48 -7.84
CA SER A 207 -11.73 10.57 -9.28
C SER A 207 -10.31 11.03 -9.63
N SER A 208 -9.49 11.43 -8.65
CA SER A 208 -8.11 11.87 -8.91
C SER A 208 -7.14 10.74 -9.26
N ILE A 209 -7.51 9.49 -8.98
CA ILE A 209 -6.61 8.34 -9.13
C ILE A 209 -6.47 7.98 -10.61
N LEU A 210 -5.23 8.05 -11.10
CA LEU A 210 -4.85 7.78 -12.49
C LEU A 210 -4.11 6.45 -12.63
N SER A 211 -3.47 5.97 -11.57
CA SER A 211 -2.63 4.77 -11.61
C SER A 211 -2.85 3.89 -10.39
N ILE A 212 -3.09 2.60 -10.62
CA ILE A 212 -3.16 1.59 -9.56
C ILE A 212 -2.27 0.39 -9.87
N VAL A 213 -1.53 -0.06 -8.87
CA VAL A 213 -0.65 -1.23 -8.95
C VAL A 213 -1.08 -2.21 -7.87
N PHE A 214 -1.39 -3.44 -8.28
CA PHE A 214 -1.52 -4.59 -7.40
C PHE A 214 -0.27 -5.45 -7.58
N ALA A 215 0.46 -5.68 -6.50
CA ALA A 215 1.69 -6.46 -6.52
C ALA A 215 1.63 -7.61 -5.51
N GLU A 216 2.39 -8.68 -5.78
CA GLU A 216 2.50 -9.84 -4.90
C GLU A 216 1.13 -10.48 -4.56
N LEU A 217 0.19 -10.46 -5.51
CA LEU A 217 -1.09 -11.13 -5.31
C LEU A 217 -0.89 -12.64 -5.15
N GLY A 218 -1.62 -13.25 -4.22
CA GLY A 218 -1.51 -14.67 -3.89
C GLY A 218 -2.80 -15.48 -4.00
N ASP A 219 -3.96 -14.84 -4.17
CA ASP A 219 -5.27 -15.49 -4.11
C ASP A 219 -6.25 -14.95 -5.18
N LYS A 220 -6.80 -15.86 -5.99
CA LYS A 220 -7.79 -15.55 -7.03
C LYS A 220 -9.06 -14.91 -6.46
N ALA A 221 -9.36 -15.19 -5.20
CA ALA A 221 -10.53 -14.61 -4.52
C ALA A 221 -10.43 -13.09 -4.30
N LEU A 222 -9.27 -12.49 -4.54
CA LEU A 222 -9.10 -11.04 -4.56
C LEU A 222 -9.70 -10.39 -5.82
N ALA A 223 -10.07 -11.18 -6.84
CA ALA A 223 -10.61 -10.65 -8.09
C ALA A 223 -11.85 -9.76 -7.89
N GLU A 224 -12.84 -10.22 -7.12
CA GLU A 224 -14.05 -9.44 -6.84
C GLU A 224 -13.76 -8.12 -6.07
N PRO A 225 -13.00 -8.13 -4.96
CA PRO A 225 -12.56 -6.88 -4.32
C PRO A 225 -11.83 -5.91 -5.27
N ILE A 226 -10.96 -6.43 -6.14
CA ILE A 226 -10.25 -5.63 -7.14
C ILE A 226 -11.26 -4.97 -8.10
N ILE A 227 -12.19 -5.74 -8.66
CA ILE A 227 -13.23 -5.23 -9.58
C ILE A 227 -14.09 -4.16 -8.89
N ASN A 228 -14.50 -4.42 -7.64
CA ASN A 228 -15.28 -3.48 -6.84
C ASN A 228 -14.52 -2.17 -6.63
N LEU A 229 -13.22 -2.22 -6.32
CA LEU A 229 -12.37 -1.04 -6.21
C LEU A 229 -12.27 -0.29 -7.55
N LEU A 230 -11.94 -0.99 -8.65
CA LEU A 230 -11.82 -0.41 -9.98
C LEU A 230 -13.11 0.30 -10.44
N SER A 231 -14.28 -0.20 -10.03
CA SER A 231 -15.59 0.42 -10.35
C SER A 231 -15.74 1.84 -9.80
N LYS A 232 -14.92 2.21 -8.82
CA LYS A 232 -14.92 3.54 -8.18
C LYS A 232 -13.88 4.47 -8.79
N LEU A 233 -13.12 4.01 -9.78
CA LEU A 233 -11.98 4.74 -10.38
C LEU A 233 -12.24 5.02 -11.87
N PRO A 234 -13.20 5.91 -12.22
CA PRO A 234 -13.57 6.14 -13.61
C PRO A 234 -12.48 6.82 -14.45
N ARG A 235 -11.55 7.53 -13.80
CA ARG A 235 -10.43 8.25 -14.43
C ARG A 235 -9.12 7.45 -14.47
N LEU A 236 -9.14 6.19 -14.04
CA LEU A 236 -7.97 5.34 -14.03
C LEU A 236 -7.41 5.17 -15.45
N GLU A 237 -6.14 5.53 -15.65
CA GLU A 237 -5.44 5.45 -16.94
C GLU A 237 -4.46 4.27 -16.99
N PHE A 238 -3.93 3.85 -15.85
CA PHE A 238 -2.97 2.76 -15.73
C PHE A 238 -3.38 1.74 -14.67
N ILE A 239 -3.35 0.46 -15.05
CA ILE A 239 -3.49 -0.67 -14.12
C ILE A 239 -2.31 -1.63 -14.27
N SER A 240 -1.73 -2.07 -13.16
CA SER A 240 -0.76 -3.17 -13.13
C SER A 240 -1.24 -4.24 -12.15
N ILE A 241 -1.25 -5.49 -12.57
CA ILE A 241 -1.60 -6.65 -11.73
C ILE A 241 -0.43 -7.63 -11.79
N GLY A 242 0.22 -7.84 -10.66
CA GLY A 242 1.36 -8.74 -10.51
C GLY A 242 1.12 -9.78 -9.42
N VAL A 243 1.31 -11.05 -9.79
CA VAL A 243 1.27 -12.20 -8.87
C VAL A 243 2.65 -12.45 -8.29
N LYS A 244 2.70 -13.03 -7.08
CA LYS A 244 3.94 -13.44 -6.40
C LYS A 244 4.80 -14.36 -7.29
N GLU A 245 6.12 -14.25 -7.16
CA GLU A 245 7.14 -14.92 -8.01
C GLU A 245 6.98 -16.43 -8.19
N ASP A 246 6.47 -17.12 -7.17
CA ASP A 246 6.42 -18.58 -7.10
C ASP A 246 5.13 -19.19 -7.67
N ARG A 247 4.20 -18.38 -8.21
CA ARG A 247 2.84 -18.84 -8.55
C ARG A 247 2.26 -18.13 -9.78
N HIS A 248 1.33 -18.82 -10.44
CA HIS A 248 0.37 -18.22 -11.37
C HIS A 248 -1.04 -18.32 -10.80
N VAL A 249 -1.75 -17.20 -10.74
CA VAL A 249 -3.10 -17.13 -10.17
C VAL A 249 -4.10 -16.74 -11.27
N ASP A 250 -5.25 -17.41 -11.27
CA ASP A 250 -6.34 -17.16 -12.22
C ASP A 250 -7.04 -15.83 -11.91
N TYR A 251 -6.89 -14.87 -12.83
CA TYR A 251 -7.54 -13.56 -12.77
C TYR A 251 -8.43 -13.28 -13.98
N ASN A 252 -8.95 -14.33 -14.63
CA ASN A 252 -9.90 -14.21 -15.75
C ASN A 252 -11.08 -13.30 -15.41
N LEU A 253 -11.63 -13.39 -14.19
CA LEU A 253 -12.74 -12.55 -13.75
C LEU A 253 -12.41 -11.04 -13.86
N VAL A 254 -11.18 -10.63 -13.55
CA VAL A 254 -10.76 -9.23 -13.66
C VAL A 254 -10.61 -8.82 -15.12
N VAL A 255 -10.06 -9.72 -15.96
CA VAL A 255 -9.91 -9.49 -17.40
C VAL A 255 -11.28 -9.36 -18.07
N ASP A 256 -12.22 -10.25 -17.76
CA ASP A 256 -13.59 -10.22 -18.28
C ASP A 256 -14.33 -8.96 -17.82
N ALA A 257 -14.20 -8.56 -16.55
CA ALA A 257 -14.79 -7.32 -16.03
C ALA A 257 -14.21 -6.05 -16.68
N LEU A 258 -12.97 -6.11 -17.16
CA LEU A 258 -12.35 -5.03 -17.94
C LEU A 258 -12.77 -5.05 -19.41
N ARG A 259 -13.55 -6.01 -19.90
CA ARG A 259 -14.08 -5.98 -21.28
C ARG A 259 -15.01 -4.78 -21.46
N TRP A 260 -14.92 -4.11 -22.61
CA TRP A 260 -15.87 -3.03 -22.92
C TRP A 260 -17.25 -3.64 -23.24
N PRO A 261 -18.34 -3.12 -22.68
CA PRO A 261 -19.69 -3.65 -22.94
C PRO A 261 -20.05 -3.49 -24.42
N GLN A 262 -20.59 -4.53 -25.04
CA GLN A 262 -21.09 -4.47 -26.42
C GLN A 262 -22.46 -3.79 -26.45
N HIS A 263 -22.72 -2.96 -27.48
CA HIS A 263 -23.82 -1.98 -27.59
C HIS A 263 -25.27 -2.51 -27.47
N HIS A 264 -25.49 -3.78 -27.14
CA HIS A 264 -26.82 -4.40 -27.18
C HIS A 264 -27.43 -4.79 -25.83
N GLU A 265 -26.72 -4.72 -24.70
CA GLU A 265 -27.24 -5.35 -23.48
C GLU A 265 -27.65 -4.43 -22.33
N THR A 266 -27.26 -3.17 -22.23
CA THR A 266 -27.81 -2.27 -21.19
C THR A 266 -27.67 -0.79 -21.54
N LEU A 267 -28.74 -0.02 -21.30
CA LEU A 267 -28.82 1.45 -21.46
C LEU A 267 -27.92 2.24 -20.48
N GLU A 268 -27.19 1.57 -19.59
CA GLU A 268 -26.41 2.19 -18.48
C GLU A 268 -24.91 1.80 -18.45
N GLY A 269 -24.43 0.96 -19.37
CA GLY A 269 -23.12 0.33 -19.25
C GLY A 269 -21.92 1.21 -19.63
N VAL A 270 -21.50 2.13 -18.75
CA VAL A 270 -20.13 2.68 -18.85
C VAL A 270 -19.17 1.55 -18.44
N GLY A 271 -18.26 1.16 -19.35
CA GLY A 271 -17.26 0.13 -19.07
C GLY A 271 -16.38 0.50 -17.87
N LEU A 272 -15.90 -0.51 -17.14
CA LEU A 272 -15.03 -0.35 -15.97
C LEU A 272 -13.81 0.53 -16.31
N CYS A 273 -13.47 1.57 -15.55
CA CYS A 273 -12.31 2.43 -15.86
C CYS A 273 -12.28 2.92 -17.34
N PRO A 274 -13.24 3.75 -17.78
CA PRO A 274 -13.33 4.14 -19.19
C PRO A 274 -12.11 4.91 -19.71
N GLY A 275 -11.33 5.52 -18.82
CA GLY A 275 -10.07 6.21 -19.16
C GLY A 275 -8.84 5.31 -19.33
N LEU A 276 -8.97 3.98 -19.24
CA LEU A 276 -7.82 3.07 -19.22
C LEU A 276 -7.03 3.08 -20.53
N ARG A 277 -5.75 3.45 -20.45
CA ARG A 277 -4.82 3.61 -21.58
C ARG A 277 -3.68 2.60 -21.59
N SER A 278 -3.27 2.13 -20.41
CA SER A 278 -2.17 1.19 -20.25
C SER A 278 -2.49 0.12 -19.21
N MET A 279 -2.10 -1.12 -19.52
CA MET A 279 -2.31 -2.28 -18.66
C MET A 279 -1.04 -3.12 -18.61
N LYS A 280 -0.69 -3.60 -17.43
CA LYS A 280 0.38 -4.58 -17.22
C LYS A 280 -0.16 -5.78 -16.45
N LEU A 281 0.05 -6.97 -16.99
CA LEU A 281 -0.19 -8.24 -16.30
C LEU A 281 1.14 -8.98 -16.16
N SER A 282 1.45 -9.39 -14.93
CA SER A 282 2.64 -10.18 -14.63
C SER A 282 2.24 -11.43 -13.85
N ARG A 283 2.63 -12.62 -14.35
CA ARG A 283 2.42 -13.91 -13.68
C ARG A 283 0.95 -14.28 -13.43
N CYS A 284 0.04 -13.81 -14.28
CA CYS A 284 -1.35 -14.22 -14.21
C CYS A 284 -1.59 -15.47 -15.06
N ARG A 285 -2.52 -16.33 -14.61
CA ARG A 285 -3.15 -17.34 -15.46
C ARG A 285 -4.40 -16.73 -16.09
N VAL A 286 -4.48 -16.69 -17.42
CA VAL A 286 -5.56 -16.02 -18.16
C VAL A 286 -5.93 -16.84 -19.41
N ASP A 287 -7.21 -16.87 -19.74
CA ASP A 287 -7.73 -17.40 -20.99
C ASP A 287 -7.34 -16.49 -22.16
N SER A 288 -6.69 -17.07 -23.16
CA SER A 288 -6.12 -16.34 -24.30
C SER A 288 -7.20 -15.59 -25.09
N THR A 289 -8.39 -16.20 -25.22
CA THR A 289 -9.54 -15.63 -25.95
C THR A 289 -10.15 -14.48 -25.16
N SER A 290 -10.39 -14.67 -23.85
CA SER A 290 -10.92 -13.61 -22.98
C SER A 290 -10.03 -12.38 -22.95
N LEU A 291 -8.70 -12.58 -22.86
CA LEU A 291 -7.74 -11.48 -22.91
C LEU A 291 -7.76 -10.76 -24.26
N HIS A 292 -7.77 -11.52 -25.36
CA HIS A 292 -7.83 -10.95 -26.70
C HIS A 292 -9.09 -10.10 -26.91
N ASP A 293 -10.26 -10.65 -26.58
CA ASP A 293 -11.55 -9.94 -26.67
C ASP A 293 -11.56 -8.67 -25.83
N MET A 294 -11.03 -8.72 -24.60
CA MET A 294 -10.92 -7.55 -23.74
C MET A 294 -10.05 -6.47 -24.41
N ILE A 295 -8.86 -6.81 -24.89
CA ILE A 295 -7.94 -5.88 -25.55
C ILE A 295 -8.58 -5.27 -26.80
N MET A 296 -9.21 -6.10 -27.65
CA MET A 296 -9.83 -5.64 -28.89
C MET A 296 -11.02 -4.71 -28.60
N SER A 297 -11.88 -5.06 -27.65
CA SER A 297 -13.02 -4.22 -27.25
C SER A 297 -12.56 -2.85 -26.72
N ARG A 298 -11.46 -2.81 -25.95
CA ARG A 298 -10.89 -1.58 -25.39
C ARG A 298 -10.15 -0.73 -26.41
N THR A 299 -9.41 -1.34 -27.32
CA THR A 299 -8.68 -0.62 -28.37
C THR A 299 -9.65 0.14 -29.28
N ALA A 300 -10.81 -0.46 -29.56
CA ALA A 300 -11.86 0.17 -30.36
C ALA A 300 -12.59 1.32 -29.64
N GLN A 301 -12.69 1.29 -28.29
CA GLN A 301 -13.63 2.14 -27.54
C GLN A 301 -12.97 3.06 -26.50
N SER A 302 -11.99 2.58 -25.73
CA SER A 302 -11.43 3.30 -24.56
C SER A 302 -10.03 3.86 -24.80
N GLY A 303 -9.40 3.56 -25.94
CA GLY A 303 -8.06 4.02 -26.27
C GLY A 303 -6.95 3.33 -25.45
N LEU A 304 -7.15 2.06 -25.08
CA LEU A 304 -6.07 1.21 -24.59
C LEU A 304 -4.99 1.10 -25.68
N ARG A 305 -3.77 1.54 -25.38
CA ARG A 305 -2.66 1.65 -26.35
C ARG A 305 -1.47 0.77 -25.98
N HIS A 306 -1.34 0.44 -24.70
CA HIS A 306 -0.15 -0.20 -24.19
C HIS A 306 -0.56 -1.37 -23.30
N VAL A 307 -0.19 -2.58 -23.70
CA VAL A 307 -0.44 -3.82 -22.96
C VAL A 307 0.89 -4.53 -22.79
N VAL A 308 1.30 -4.74 -21.55
CA VAL A 308 2.52 -5.47 -21.19
C VAL A 308 2.11 -6.77 -20.52
N LEU A 309 2.59 -7.88 -21.09
CA LEU A 309 2.37 -9.23 -20.58
C LEU A 309 3.73 -9.82 -20.20
N GLU A 310 3.94 -10.12 -18.93
CA GLU A 310 5.19 -10.67 -18.41
C GLU A 310 4.92 -12.01 -17.72
N ASP A 311 5.66 -13.05 -18.13
CA ASP A 311 5.64 -14.35 -17.45
C ASP A 311 4.21 -14.93 -17.29
N MET A 312 3.39 -14.81 -18.34
CA MET A 312 1.98 -15.21 -18.31
C MET A 312 1.80 -16.71 -18.54
N MET A 313 0.76 -17.29 -17.94
CA MET A 313 0.30 -18.65 -18.24
C MET A 313 -1.03 -18.58 -18.99
N PHE A 314 -1.03 -18.92 -20.28
CA PHE A 314 -2.26 -18.97 -21.05
C PHE A 314 -2.96 -20.31 -20.86
N THR A 315 -4.27 -20.26 -20.64
CA THR A 315 -5.14 -21.42 -20.77
C THR A 315 -5.89 -21.28 -22.08
N ASP A 316 -5.85 -22.31 -22.91
CA ASP A 316 -6.87 -22.46 -23.94
C ASP A 316 -8.00 -23.22 -23.24
N LYS A 317 -9.18 -22.60 -23.08
CA LYS A 317 -10.36 -23.43 -22.79
C LYS A 317 -10.38 -24.52 -23.86
N PRO A 318 -10.34 -25.82 -23.52
CA PRO A 318 -10.83 -26.80 -24.46
C PRO A 318 -12.25 -26.35 -24.78
N LEU A 319 -12.54 -26.08 -26.06
CA LEU A 319 -13.92 -26.06 -26.53
C LEU A 319 -14.55 -27.30 -25.93
N ASP A 320 -15.42 -27.13 -24.93
CA ASP A 320 -16.11 -28.23 -24.29
C ASP A 320 -16.67 -29.06 -25.44
N PRO A 321 -16.22 -30.31 -25.65
CA PRO A 321 -16.81 -31.12 -26.68
C PRO A 321 -18.22 -31.34 -26.19
N PHE A 322 -19.19 -30.77 -26.91
CA PHE A 322 -20.62 -31.03 -26.80
C PHE A 322 -20.87 -32.35 -26.07
N VAL A 323 -21.18 -32.27 -24.77
CA VAL A 323 -21.85 -33.37 -24.10
C VAL A 323 -23.26 -33.30 -24.66
N ASP A 324 -23.47 -34.01 -25.77
CA ASP A 324 -24.78 -34.42 -26.22
C ASP A 324 -25.39 -35.20 -25.06
N HIS A 325 -26.17 -34.51 -24.22
CA HIS A 325 -27.17 -35.14 -23.39
C HIS A 325 -28.30 -35.61 -24.32
N LEU A 326 -28.01 -36.69 -25.05
CA LEU A 326 -29.01 -37.66 -25.46
C LEU A 326 -29.11 -38.67 -24.33
N GLU A 327 -30.01 -38.41 -23.37
CA GLU A 327 -30.90 -39.39 -22.74
C GLU A 327 -32.14 -38.66 -22.19
#